data_AF-H1SJ84-F1
#
_entry.id   AF-H1SJ84-F1
#
_cell.length_a   1.000
_cell.length_b   1.000
_cell.length_c   1.000
_cell.angle_alpha   90.00
_cell.angle_beta   90.00
_cell.angle_gamma   90.00
#
_symmetry.space_group_name_H-M   'P 1'
#
loop_
_entity.id
_entity.type
_entity.pdbx_description
1 polymer ?
#
loop_
_entity_poly.entity_id
_entity_poly.type
_entity_poly.pdbx_seq_one_letter_code
_entity_poly.pdbx_strand_id
1 'polypeptide(L)' 'AHHLAVQMVFQNPYASLNPRLRVGQMIAEGAVYHGVAARADAPAFVNDLLAQVGLDASYADRYAHQFSGGQ' A
#
# COMPACT_ATOMS: atom_id res chain seq x y z
N ALA A 1 10.89 -10.97 -14.44
CA ALA A 1 9.54 -11.54 -14.63
C ALA A 1 9.10 -12.48 -13.50
N HIS A 2 10.00 -13.20 -12.81
CA HIS A 2 9.63 -14.21 -11.80
C HIS A 2 9.23 -13.69 -10.40
N HIS A 3 9.17 -12.38 -10.17
CA HIS A 3 9.01 -11.84 -8.81
C HIS A 3 7.57 -11.62 -8.35
N LEU A 4 6.55 -11.70 -9.22
CA LEU A 4 5.15 -11.40 -8.85
C LEU A 4 4.26 -12.64 -8.61
N ALA A 5 4.74 -13.85 -8.94
CA ALA A 5 3.92 -15.07 -8.83
C ALA A 5 3.54 -15.44 -7.38
N VAL A 6 4.39 -15.08 -6.41
CA VAL A 6 4.18 -15.32 -4.98
C VAL A 6 4.76 -14.15 -4.19
N GLN A 7 3.95 -13.52 -3.32
CA GLN A 7 4.40 -12.51 -2.36
C GLN A 7 4.25 -13.04 -0.93
N MET A 8 5.21 -12.69 -0.07
CA MET A 8 5.15 -13.03 1.35
C MET A 8 4.44 -11.92 2.12
N VAL A 9 3.50 -12.31 3.00
CA VAL A 9 2.88 -11.43 4.00
C VAL A 9 3.34 -11.89 5.37
N PHE A 10 3.99 -11.01 6.13
CA PHE A 10 4.50 -11.33 7.46
C PHE A 10 3.39 -11.28 8.51
N GLN A 11 3.44 -12.19 9.48
CA GLN A 11 2.47 -12.25 10.61
C GLN A 11 2.59 -11.05 11.56
N ASN A 12 3.77 -10.43 11.65
CA ASN A 12 3.96 -9.15 12.34
C ASN A 12 4.04 -8.02 11.30
N PRO A 13 2.92 -7.39 10.94
CA PRO A 13 2.91 -6.38 9.88
C PRO A 13 3.70 -5.13 10.26
N TYR A 14 3.78 -4.78 11.56
CA TYR A 14 4.50 -3.59 12.01
C TYR A 14 6.01 -3.64 11.71
N ALA A 15 6.61 -4.83 11.72
CA ALA A 15 8.03 -4.99 11.40
C ALA A 15 8.34 -4.74 9.91
N SER A 16 7.34 -4.85 9.04
CA SER A 16 7.47 -4.64 7.59
C SER A 16 7.11 -3.23 7.12
N LEU A 17 6.53 -2.39 7.98
CA LEU A 17 6.08 -1.05 7.61
C LEU A 17 7.15 0.00 7.89
N ASN A 18 7.31 0.96 6.97
CA ASN A 18 8.17 2.12 7.21
C ASN A 18 7.34 3.20 7.93
N PRO A 19 7.63 3.52 9.21
CA PRO A 19 6.82 4.45 9.99
C PRO A 19 6.89 5.90 9.48
N ARG A 20 7.83 6.22 8.58
CA ARG A 20 8.02 7.55 7.99
C ARG A 20 7.23 7.76 6.71
N LEU A 21 6.63 6.71 6.15
CA LEU A 21 5.87 6.77 4.91
C LEU A 21 4.37 6.73 5.20
N ARG A 22 3.60 7.49 4.40
CA ARG A 22 2.15 7.36 4.37
C ARG A 22 1.75 6.06 3.68
N VAL A 23 0.58 5.55 3.99
CA VAL A 23 0.05 4.30 3.41
C VAL A 23 -0.03 4.37 1.89
N GLY A 24 -0.50 5.47 1.33
CA GLY A 24 -0.53 5.64 -0.12
C GLY A 24 0.85 5.59 -0.77
N GLN A 25 1.89 6.09 -0.09
CA GLN A 25 3.26 6.03 -0.59
C GLN A 25 3.80 4.59 -0.60
N MET A 26 3.56 3.84 0.48
CA MET A 26 4.01 2.44 0.57
C MET A 26 3.32 1.54 -0.47
N ILE A 27 2.01 1.72 -0.66
CA ILE A 27 1.25 0.99 -1.69
C ILE A 27 1.76 1.34 -3.10
N ALA A 28 1.90 2.64 -3.40
CA ALA A 28 2.35 3.12 -4.69
C ALA A 28 3.78 2.68 -5.00
N GLU A 29 4.68 2.65 -4.02
CA GLU A 29 6.09 2.30 -4.23
C GLU A 29 6.24 0.89 -4.79
N GLY A 30 5.56 -0.10 -4.21
CA GLY A 30 5.55 -1.46 -4.72
C GLY A 30 4.97 -1.56 -6.14
N ALA A 31 3.84 -0.88 -6.38
CA ALA A 31 3.19 -0.90 -7.68
C ALA A 31 4.04 -0.27 -8.79
N VAL A 32 4.66 0.88 -8.52
CA VAL A 32 5.53 1.58 -9.48
C VAL A 32 6.83 0.80 -9.70
N TYR A 33 7.44 0.28 -8.64
CA TYR A 33 8.69 -0.48 -8.74
C TYR A 33 8.53 -1.73 -9.61
N HIS A 34 7.39 -2.42 -9.50
CA HIS A 34 7.10 -3.61 -10.28
C HIS A 34 6.42 -3.34 -11.63
N GLY A 35 6.18 -2.08 -11.98
CA GLY A 35 5.55 -1.69 -13.25
C GLY A 35 4.05 -2.04 -13.33
N VAL A 36 3.39 -2.24 -12.20
CA VAL A 36 1.93 -2.46 -12.10
C VAL A 36 1.16 -1.16 -12.33
N ALA A 37 1.73 -0.03 -11.93
CA ALA A 37 1.18 1.30 -12.18
C ALA A 37 2.29 2.26 -12.65
N ALA A 38 1.97 3.15 -13.59
CA ALA A 38 2.86 4.26 -13.89
C ALA A 38 2.88 5.26 -12.73
N ARG A 39 3.98 5.99 -12.55
CA ARG A 39 4.10 6.97 -11.46
C ARG A 39 3.02 8.06 -11.52
N ALA A 40 2.57 8.43 -12.71
CA ALA A 40 1.49 9.40 -12.90
C ALA A 40 0.12 8.87 -12.42
N ASP A 41 -0.09 7.56 -12.53
CA ASP A 41 -1.37 6.90 -12.21
C ASP A 41 -1.41 6.37 -10.77
N ALA A 42 -0.29 6.46 -10.04
CA ALA A 42 -0.15 5.94 -8.69
C ALA A 42 -1.25 6.41 -7.71
N PRO A 43 -1.69 7.69 -7.71
CA PRO A 43 -2.79 8.12 -6.83
C PRO A 43 -4.10 7.39 -7.11
N ALA A 44 -4.46 7.18 -8.38
CA ALA A 44 -5.67 6.47 -8.76
C ALA A 44 -5.58 4.99 -8.37
N PHE A 45 -4.45 4.34 -8.67
CA PHE A 45 -4.19 2.96 -8.28
C PHE A 45 -4.35 2.72 -6.77
N VAL A 46 -3.80 3.62 -5.94
CA VAL A 46 -3.92 3.54 -4.48
C VAL A 46 -5.38 3.65 -4.05
N ASN A 47 -6.13 4.61 -4.59
CA ASN A 47 -7.53 4.81 -4.23
C ASN A 47 -8.39 3.60 -4.60
N ASP A 48 -8.18 3.03 -5.78
CA ASP A 48 -8.90 1.84 -6.24
C ASP A 48 -8.57 0.61 -5.38
N LEU A 49 -7.33 0.46 -4.94
CA LEU A 49 -6.94 -0.63 -4.04
C LEU A 49 -7.56 -0.48 -2.64
N LEU A 50 -7.55 0.74 -2.09
CA LEU A 50 -8.20 1.03 -0.80
C LEU A 50 -9.70 0.72 -0.87
N ALA A 51 -10.37 1.14 -1.95
CA ALA A 51 -11.79 0.85 -2.15
C ALA A 51 -12.09 -0.67 -2.22
N GLN A 52 -11.22 -1.46 -2.87
CA GLN A 52 -11.36 -2.92 -2.95
C GLN A 52 -11.32 -3.62 -1.59
N VAL A 53 -10.59 -3.05 -0.62
CA VAL A 53 -10.52 -3.58 0.76
C VAL A 53 -11.49 -2.88 1.72
N GLY A 54 -12.40 -2.04 1.21
CA GLY A 54 -13.41 -1.35 2.00
C GLY A 54 -12.91 -0.14 2.77
N LEU A 55 -11.77 0.44 2.38
CA LEU A 55 -11.20 1.64 2.98
C LEU A 55 -11.44 2.88 2.11
N ASP A 56 -11.70 4.01 2.77
CA ASP A 56 -11.84 5.30 2.11
C ASP A 56 -10.49 5.82 1.58
N ALA A 57 -10.50 6.55 0.47
CA ALA A 57 -9.29 7.11 -0.15
C ALA A 57 -8.48 8.01 0.81
N SER A 58 -9.11 8.65 1.80
CA SER A 58 -8.42 9.45 2.82
C SER A 58 -7.41 8.65 3.66
N TYR A 59 -7.49 7.32 3.66
CA TYR A 59 -6.51 6.46 4.33
C TYR A 59 -5.14 6.51 3.65
N ALA A 60 -5.07 6.88 2.36
CA ALA A 60 -3.80 7.07 1.65
C ALA A 60 -2.91 8.12 2.34
N ASP A 61 -3.50 9.11 3.00
CA ASP A 61 -2.79 10.19 3.67
C ASP A 61 -2.36 9.86 5.11
N ARG A 62 -2.77 8.71 5.64
CA ARG A 62 -2.45 8.27 6.99
C ARG A 62 -1.12 7.53 7.05
N TYR A 63 -0.48 7.54 8.22
CA TYR A 63 0.64 6.67 8.54
C TYR A 63 0.15 5.31 9.06
N ALA A 64 0.98 4.28 8.93
CA ALA A 64 0.67 2.92 9.40
C ALA A 64 0.18 2.87 10.86
N HIS A 65 0.80 3.62 11.76
CA HIS A 65 0.43 3.63 13.18
C HIS A 65 -0.92 4.32 13.47
N GLN A 66 -1.51 4.99 12.47
CA GLN A 66 -2.84 5.61 12.57
C GLN A 66 -3.96 4.66 12.15
N PHE A 67 -3.63 3.43 11.73
CA PHE A 67 -4.56 2.33 11.65
C PHE A 67 -4.70 1.75 13.05
N SER A 68 -5.86 1.92 13.68
CA SER A 68 -6.20 1.07 14.84
C SER A 68 -6.25 -0.38 14.35
N GLY A 69 -5.77 -1.34 15.13
CA GLY A 69 -5.56 -2.75 14.72
C GLY A 69 -6.80 -3.57 14.28
N GLY A 70 -7.90 -2.95 13.85
CA GLY A 70 -9.09 -3.55 13.27
C GLY A 70 -9.59 -2.82 12.02
N GLN A 71 -8.69 -2.22 11.24
CA GLN A 71 -8.94 -1.65 9.91
C GLN A 71 -7.99 -2.25 8.90
#